data_AF-A0A1N7HYX2-F1
#
_entry.id   AF-A0A1N7HYX2-F1
#
_cell.length_a   1.000
_cell.length_b   1.000
_cell.length_c   1.000
_cell.angle_alpha   90.00
_cell.angle_beta   90.00
_cell.angle_gamma   90.00
#
_symmetry.space_group_name_H-M   'P 1'
#
loop_
_entity.id
_entity.type
_entity.pdbx_description
1 polymer ?
#
loop_
_entity_poly.entity_id
_entity_poly.type
_entity_poly.pdbx_seq_one_letter_code
_entity_poly.pdbx_strand_id
1 'polypeptide(L)'
;MTFFIYSVLPRVTYSIKVCHILFRILDFIKNQERTKQSYLVKVPNASTEELKYIAFDFDKKHNIFKKIYDGISLVFQKSLSSEYAEVETLYLLPIINELGENYRFEEELINRHFRVFNLDSQDNKIPNISLNYFTIISLLNYINVDSNQKYNEIRKDIQNIIIEKFNNFEKNNAEDVFLLIDVLTCPYIGSSDAEVKNFRRQILDKIKFFDAGTSNADKDIIIETIAGYTSDWFYSWKENDLGKELNTKRGHSVY
;
A
#
# COMPACT_ATOMS: atom_id res chain seq x y z
N MET A 1 18.35 12.57 -12.27
CA MET A 1 18.55 11.82 -13.53
C MET A 1 17.78 10.49 -13.52
N THR A 2 17.93 9.64 -12.49
CA THR A 2 17.22 8.33 -12.41
C THR A 2 15.70 8.41 -12.49
N PHE A 3 15.05 9.27 -11.70
CA PHE A 3 13.59 9.47 -11.78
C PHE A 3 13.13 10.08 -13.11
N PHE A 4 13.98 10.89 -13.74
CA PHE A 4 13.68 11.45 -15.06
C PHE A 4 13.70 10.35 -16.12
N ILE A 5 14.73 9.50 -16.15
CA ILE A 5 14.83 8.36 -17.07
C ILE A 5 13.67 7.39 -16.82
N TYR A 6 13.36 7.11 -15.55
CA TYR A 6 12.23 6.25 -15.18
C TYR A 6 10.88 6.83 -15.60
N SER A 7 10.66 8.14 -15.44
CA SER A 7 9.42 8.80 -15.86
C SER A 7 9.20 8.78 -17.38
N VAL A 8 10.26 8.57 -18.16
CA VAL A 8 10.21 8.55 -19.63
C VAL A 8 10.13 7.11 -20.18
N LEU A 9 10.64 6.12 -19.45
CA LEU A 9 10.61 4.69 -19.84
C LEU A 9 10.32 3.77 -18.64
N PRO A 10 9.11 3.84 -18.06
CA PRO A 10 8.71 2.89 -17.02
C PRO A 10 8.65 1.49 -17.63
N ARG A 11 9.40 0.56 -17.05
CA ARG A 11 9.21 -0.89 -17.26
C ARG A 11 9.34 -1.55 -15.90
N VAL A 12 8.54 -2.57 -15.63
CA VAL A 12 8.57 -3.34 -14.38
C VAL A 12 10.00 -3.69 -13.91
N THR A 13 10.88 -4.15 -14.80
CA THR A 13 12.28 -4.45 -14.46
C THR A 13 13.06 -3.22 -13.97
N TYR A 14 12.84 -2.06 -14.57
CA TYR A 14 13.44 -0.81 -14.11
C TYR A 14 12.82 -0.32 -12.81
N SER A 15 11.51 -0.50 -12.62
CA SER A 15 10.79 -0.17 -11.38
C SER A 15 11.39 -0.93 -10.21
N ILE A 16 11.57 -2.24 -10.36
CA ILE A 16 12.16 -3.10 -9.34
C ILE A 16 13.60 -2.65 -9.02
N LYS A 17 14.41 -2.35 -10.04
CA LYS A 17 15.79 -1.84 -9.84
C LYS A 17 15.81 -0.50 -9.11
N VAL A 18 14.93 0.43 -9.48
CA VAL A 18 14.80 1.73 -8.80
C VAL A 18 14.38 1.52 -7.35
N CYS A 19 13.37 0.71 -7.10
CA CYS A 19 12.91 0.38 -5.75
C CYS A 19 14.01 -0.24 -4.90
N HIS A 20 14.83 -1.15 -5.45
CA HIS A 20 15.98 -1.69 -4.74
C HIS A 20 17.00 -0.63 -4.34
N ILE A 21 17.35 0.28 -5.26
CA ILE A 21 18.32 1.34 -4.98
C ILE A 21 17.76 2.26 -3.89
N LEU A 22 16.50 2.69 -4.02
CA LEU A 22 15.84 3.54 -3.04
C LEU A 22 15.74 2.85 -1.68
N PHE A 23 15.29 1.60 -1.65
CA PHE A 23 15.19 0.81 -0.43
C PHE A 23 16.55 0.67 0.26
N ARG A 24 17.63 0.40 -0.48
CA ARG A 24 18.98 0.32 0.10
C ARG A 24 19.45 1.65 0.69
N ILE A 25 19.10 2.78 0.08
CA ILE A 25 19.38 4.11 0.65
C ILE A 25 18.60 4.30 1.96
N LEU A 26 17.31 3.95 1.98
CA LEU A 26 16.46 4.08 3.16
C LEU A 26 16.92 3.17 4.31
N ASP A 27 17.20 1.90 4.01
CA ASP A 27 17.71 0.91 4.95
C ASP A 27 19.05 1.34 5.54
N PHE A 28 19.98 1.86 4.72
CA PHE A 28 21.24 2.41 5.19
C PHE A 28 21.04 3.55 6.20
N ILE A 29 20.17 4.51 5.89
CA ILE A 29 19.87 5.65 6.77
C ILE A 29 19.22 5.16 8.07
N LYS A 30 18.23 4.27 8.00
CA LYS A 30 17.55 3.70 9.18
C LYS A 30 18.51 2.89 10.07
N ASN A 31 19.44 2.14 9.48
CA ASN A 31 20.43 1.37 10.24
C ASN A 31 21.46 2.27 10.94
N GLN A 32 21.85 3.39 10.32
CA GLN A 32 22.65 4.40 11.00
C GLN A 32 21.90 4.98 12.21
N GLU A 33 20.60 5.26 12.10
CA GLU A 33 19.80 5.73 13.23
C GLU A 33 19.74 4.69 14.36
N ARG A 34 19.50 3.41 14.03
CA ARG A 34 19.53 2.32 15.02
C ARG A 34 20.87 2.22 15.74
N THR A 35 21.97 2.39 15.00
CA THR A 35 23.34 2.40 15.54
C THR A 35 23.56 3.58 16.46
N LYS A 36 23.10 4.78 16.07
CA LYS A 36 23.12 5.99 16.90
C LYS A 36 22.34 5.79 18.21
N GLN A 37 21.14 5.21 18.14
CA GLN A 37 20.34 4.94 19.34
C GLN A 37 21.03 3.93 20.27
N SER A 38 21.57 2.84 19.72
CA SER A 38 22.31 1.85 20.50
C SER A 38 23.59 2.41 21.13
N TYR A 39 24.24 3.36 20.46
CA TYR A 39 25.40 4.07 21.01
C TYR A 39 25.01 4.99 22.17
N LEU A 40 23.94 5.78 22.02
CA LEU A 40 23.44 6.69 23.06
C LEU A 40 23.00 5.95 24.33
N VAL A 41 22.48 4.73 24.21
CA VAL A 41 22.17 3.88 25.38
C VAL A 41 23.44 3.51 26.16
N LYS A 42 24.57 3.29 25.47
CA LYS A 42 25.86 2.95 26.09
C LYS A 42 26.61 4.18 26.58
N VAL A 43 26.46 5.31 25.89
CA VAL A 43 27.14 6.58 26.18
C VAL A 43 26.09 7.71 26.17
N PRO A 44 25.37 7.93 27.28
CA PRO A 44 24.26 8.90 27.34
C PRO A 44 24.70 10.35 27.09
N ASN A 45 25.95 10.67 27.41
CA ASN A 45 26.51 12.02 27.31
C ASN A 45 27.35 12.23 26.05
N ALA A 46 27.17 11.41 25.01
CA ALA A 46 27.88 11.55 23.75
C ALA A 46 27.64 12.93 23.13
N SER A 47 28.70 13.56 22.64
CA SER A 47 28.64 14.89 22.04
C SER A 47 28.00 14.84 20.64
N THR A 48 27.40 15.97 20.21
CA THR A 48 26.84 16.11 18.86
C THR A 48 27.91 15.91 17.77
N GLU A 49 29.18 16.20 18.05
CA GLU A 49 30.29 16.00 17.13
C GLU A 49 30.61 14.52 16.88
N GLU A 50 30.56 13.69 17.92
CA GLU A 50 30.76 12.23 17.79
C GLU A 50 29.60 11.59 17.03
N LEU A 51 28.36 12.02 17.33
CA LEU A 51 27.15 11.47 16.71
C LEU A 51 27.07 11.75 15.21
N LYS A 52 27.71 12.82 14.73
CA LYS A 52 27.77 13.20 13.31
C LYS A 52 28.49 12.15 12.45
N TYR A 53 29.41 11.37 13.02
CA TYR A 53 30.11 10.30 12.31
C TYR A 53 29.34 8.97 12.31
N ILE A 54 28.31 8.85 13.15
CA ILE A 54 27.53 7.62 13.32
C ILE A 54 26.28 7.65 12.43
N ALA A 55 25.60 8.80 12.35
CA ALA A 55 24.39 8.96 11.55
C ALA A 55 24.25 10.37 10.98
N PHE A 56 23.45 10.48 9.92
CA PHE A 56 23.03 11.78 9.40
C PHE A 56 22.37 12.64 10.48
N ASP A 57 22.61 13.94 10.39
CA ASP A 57 21.76 14.92 11.06
C ASP A 57 20.36 14.93 10.45
N PHE A 58 19.41 15.51 11.19
CA PHE A 58 18.01 15.57 10.79
C PHE A 58 17.84 16.24 9.43
N ASP A 59 18.54 17.34 9.17
CA ASP A 59 18.40 18.14 7.95
C ASP A 59 18.87 17.37 6.70
N LYS A 60 19.99 16.66 6.78
CA LYS A 60 20.49 15.82 5.67
C LYS A 60 19.55 14.65 5.40
N LYS A 61 19.06 14.00 6.45
CA LYS A 61 18.05 12.94 6.31
C LYS A 61 16.80 13.49 5.62
N HIS A 62 16.25 14.59 6.13
CA HIS A 62 15.08 15.24 5.58
C HIS A 62 15.28 15.59 4.09
N ASN A 63 16.44 16.16 3.75
CA ASN A 63 16.78 16.51 2.37
C ASN A 63 16.83 15.29 1.44
N ILE A 64 17.39 14.16 1.90
CA ILE A 64 17.42 12.92 1.09
C ILE A 64 16.00 12.40 0.91
N PHE A 65 15.23 12.30 1.99
CA PHE A 65 13.86 11.77 1.96
C PHE A 65 12.96 12.64 1.08
N LYS A 66 13.08 13.97 1.20
CA LYS A 66 12.37 14.93 0.35
C LYS A 66 12.72 14.76 -1.12
N LYS A 67 14.01 14.59 -1.47
CA LYS A 67 14.40 14.33 -2.87
C LYS A 67 13.82 13.03 -3.44
N ILE A 68 13.73 11.98 -2.62
CA ILE A 68 13.10 10.72 -3.02
C ILE A 68 11.60 10.95 -3.23
N TYR A 69 10.92 11.59 -2.27
CA TYR A 69 9.51 11.94 -2.35
C TYR A 69 9.18 12.78 -3.58
N ASP A 70 9.90 13.89 -3.80
CA ASP A 70 9.69 14.79 -4.95
C ASP A 70 9.89 14.04 -6.27
N GLY A 71 10.89 13.14 -6.31
CA GLY A 71 11.19 12.31 -7.47
C GLY A 71 10.07 11.33 -7.81
N ILE A 72 9.53 10.63 -6.81
CA ILE A 72 8.39 9.71 -7.00
C ILE A 72 7.13 10.51 -7.33
N SER A 73 6.87 11.63 -6.65
CA SER A 73 5.71 12.50 -6.91
C SER A 73 5.66 12.96 -8.36
N LEU A 74 6.82 13.36 -8.90
CA LEU A 74 6.94 13.77 -10.30
C LEU A 74 6.68 12.62 -11.27
N VAL A 75 7.06 11.39 -10.92
CA VAL A 75 6.72 10.20 -11.72
C VAL A 75 5.21 10.03 -11.76
N PHE A 76 4.53 10.01 -10.60
CA PHE A 76 3.07 9.87 -10.49
C PHE A 76 2.34 10.94 -11.30
N GLN A 77 2.78 12.20 -11.21
CA GLN A 77 2.17 13.31 -11.95
C GLN A 77 2.34 13.19 -13.47
N LYS A 78 3.41 12.54 -13.96
CA LYS A 78 3.65 12.36 -15.40
C LYS A 78 3.00 11.10 -15.96
N SER A 79 2.84 10.06 -15.15
CA SER A 79 2.26 8.78 -15.57
C SER A 79 0.74 8.82 -15.74
N LEU A 80 0.06 9.93 -15.39
CA LEU A 80 -1.39 10.13 -15.52
C LEU A 80 -1.97 9.82 -16.91
N SER A 81 -1.12 9.87 -17.96
CA SER A 81 -1.52 9.74 -19.37
C SER A 81 -1.39 8.32 -19.93
N SER A 82 -0.88 7.34 -19.17
CA SER A 82 -0.59 5.99 -19.68
C SER A 82 -1.22 4.90 -18.81
N GLU A 83 -2.20 4.18 -19.36
CA GLU A 83 -2.89 3.04 -18.72
C GLU A 83 -1.89 1.96 -18.25
N TYR A 84 -0.79 1.77 -18.98
CA TYR A 84 0.24 0.79 -18.60
C TYR A 84 1.13 1.24 -17.44
N ALA A 85 1.20 2.54 -17.10
CA ALA A 85 2.14 3.05 -16.10
C ALA A 85 1.67 2.81 -14.65
N GLU A 86 0.42 2.42 -14.46
CA GLU A 86 -0.17 2.13 -13.15
C GLU A 86 0.63 1.04 -12.44
N VAL A 87 0.95 -0.06 -13.13
CA VAL A 87 1.66 -1.21 -12.54
C VAL A 87 3.06 -0.82 -12.06
N GLU A 88 3.81 -0.04 -12.82
CA GLU A 88 5.14 0.42 -12.42
C GLU A 88 5.11 1.36 -11.20
N THR A 89 4.08 2.19 -11.10
CA THR A 89 3.93 3.10 -9.96
C THR A 89 3.50 2.40 -8.68
N LEU A 90 2.81 1.25 -8.77
CA LEU A 90 2.47 0.43 -7.59
C LEU A 90 3.72 0.02 -6.80
N TYR A 91 4.83 -0.30 -7.48
CA TYR A 91 6.10 -0.65 -6.84
C TYR A 91 6.71 0.50 -6.01
N LEU A 92 6.36 1.74 -6.32
CA LEU A 92 6.88 2.91 -5.61
C LEU A 92 6.08 3.25 -4.35
N LEU A 93 4.83 2.79 -4.22
CA LEU A 93 4.00 3.03 -3.02
C LEU A 93 4.64 2.50 -1.73
N PRO A 94 5.19 1.27 -1.69
CA PRO A 94 5.91 0.79 -0.51
C PRO A 94 7.12 1.66 -0.15
N ILE A 95 7.85 2.21 -1.13
CA ILE A 95 8.99 3.10 -0.87
C ILE A 95 8.52 4.39 -0.19
N ILE A 96 7.36 4.93 -0.58
CA ILE A 96 6.77 6.10 0.08
C ILE A 96 6.40 5.77 1.54
N ASN A 97 5.80 4.61 1.79
CA ASN A 97 5.51 4.17 3.16
C ASN A 97 6.79 4.07 4.01
N GLU A 98 7.90 3.64 3.41
CA GLU A 98 9.20 3.57 4.11
C GLU A 98 9.79 4.95 4.48
N LEU A 99 9.41 6.04 3.80
CA LEU A 99 9.85 7.41 4.13
C LEU A 99 9.20 7.94 5.41
N GLY A 100 8.04 7.41 5.77
CA GLY A 100 7.26 7.77 6.96
C GLY A 100 6.11 8.75 6.71
N GLU A 101 5.30 8.99 7.74
CA GLU A 101 4.01 9.70 7.68
C GLU A 101 4.05 11.09 7.02
N ASN A 102 5.14 11.83 7.22
CA ASN A 102 5.30 13.18 6.66
C ASN A 102 5.47 13.23 5.14
N TYR A 103 5.72 12.07 4.50
CA TYR A 103 5.97 11.97 3.07
C TYR A 103 4.88 11.19 2.33
N ARG A 104 3.71 10.97 2.95
CA ARG A 104 2.62 10.30 2.26
C ARG A 104 1.85 11.24 1.33
N PHE A 105 1.47 10.74 0.15
CA PHE A 105 0.60 11.43 -0.80
C PHE A 105 -0.75 11.83 -0.23
N GLU A 106 -1.31 12.91 -0.77
CA GLU A 106 -2.69 13.33 -0.55
C GLU A 106 -3.65 12.44 -1.35
N GLU A 107 -4.89 12.29 -0.85
CA GLU A 107 -5.93 11.50 -1.52
C GLU A 107 -6.17 11.96 -2.97
N GLU A 108 -6.12 13.26 -3.22
CA GLU A 108 -6.31 13.84 -4.54
C GLU A 108 -5.28 13.32 -5.55
N LEU A 109 -3.99 13.23 -5.16
CA LEU A 109 -2.94 12.73 -6.04
C LEU A 109 -3.13 11.24 -6.35
N ILE A 110 -3.52 10.46 -5.34
CA ILE A 110 -3.78 9.02 -5.50
C ILE A 110 -4.97 8.82 -6.44
N ASN A 111 -6.07 9.55 -6.22
CA ASN A 111 -7.24 9.44 -7.08
C ASN A 111 -6.94 9.88 -8.51
N ARG A 112 -6.22 11.00 -8.69
CA ARG A 112 -5.86 11.49 -10.02
C ARG A 112 -5.05 10.46 -10.80
N HIS A 113 -4.16 9.73 -10.12
CA HIS A 113 -3.26 8.76 -10.75
C HIS A 113 -3.91 7.40 -10.99
N PHE A 114 -4.54 6.80 -9.99
CA PHE A 114 -5.16 5.47 -10.12
C PHE A 114 -6.63 5.51 -10.56
N ARG A 115 -7.22 6.70 -10.68
CA ARG A 115 -8.61 6.92 -11.11
C ARG A 115 -9.58 6.06 -10.30
N VAL A 116 -9.48 6.15 -8.97
CA VAL A 116 -10.33 5.38 -8.03
C VAL A 116 -11.79 5.76 -8.23
N PHE A 117 -12.07 7.06 -8.37
CA PHE A 117 -13.36 7.57 -8.80
C PHE A 117 -13.20 8.59 -9.93
N ASN A 118 -14.23 8.68 -10.77
CA ASN A 118 -14.41 9.74 -11.74
C ASN A 118 -15.55 10.64 -11.28
N LEU A 119 -15.56 11.89 -11.74
CA LEU A 119 -16.67 12.81 -11.52
C LEU A 119 -17.55 12.80 -12.77
N ASP A 120 -18.86 12.65 -12.58
CA ASP A 120 -19.83 12.74 -13.67
C ASP A 120 -20.08 14.20 -14.08
N SER A 121 -20.94 14.41 -15.08
CA SER A 121 -21.34 15.74 -15.55
C SER A 121 -22.03 16.62 -14.49
N GLN A 122 -22.43 16.03 -13.36
CA GLN A 122 -23.12 16.65 -12.23
C GLN A 122 -22.23 16.69 -10.98
N ASP A 123 -20.94 16.41 -11.11
CA ASP A 123 -19.94 16.35 -10.04
C ASP A 123 -20.18 15.23 -8.99
N ASN A 124 -20.94 14.19 -9.35
CA ASN A 124 -21.08 13.00 -8.52
C ASN A 124 -19.90 12.05 -8.72
N LYS A 125 -19.42 11.46 -7.62
CA LYS A 125 -18.40 10.41 -7.66
C LYS A 125 -18.96 9.12 -8.24
N ILE A 126 -18.38 8.64 -9.34
CA ILE A 126 -18.60 7.32 -9.92
C ILE A 126 -17.38 6.44 -9.63
N PRO A 127 -17.55 5.29 -8.95
CA PRO A 127 -16.45 4.37 -8.69
C PRO A 127 -15.93 3.73 -9.98
N ASN A 128 -14.62 3.58 -10.10
CA ASN A 128 -14.01 2.90 -11.23
C ASN A 128 -14.02 1.37 -11.05
N ILE A 129 -15.06 0.72 -11.57
CA ILE A 129 -15.24 -0.74 -11.47
C ILE A 129 -14.15 -1.52 -12.24
N SER A 130 -13.51 -0.89 -13.22
CA SER A 130 -12.44 -1.51 -14.02
C SER A 130 -11.09 -1.61 -13.30
N LEU A 131 -10.97 -1.05 -12.09
CA LEU A 131 -9.74 -1.10 -11.30
C LEU A 131 -9.31 -2.55 -11.05
N ASN A 132 -8.06 -2.88 -11.34
CA ASN A 132 -7.51 -4.22 -11.17
C ASN A 132 -7.39 -4.58 -9.67
N TYR A 133 -7.65 -5.84 -9.33
CA TYR A 133 -7.35 -6.44 -8.02
C TYR A 133 -6.00 -6.00 -7.43
N PHE A 134 -4.90 -6.05 -8.21
CA PHE A 134 -3.57 -5.68 -7.73
C PHE A 134 -3.50 -4.22 -7.27
N THR A 135 -4.17 -3.32 -8.00
CA THR A 135 -4.24 -1.90 -7.65
C THR A 135 -5.04 -1.70 -6.36
N ILE A 136 -6.17 -2.39 -6.21
CA ILE A 136 -7.00 -2.35 -5.00
C ILE A 136 -6.19 -2.76 -3.77
N ILE A 137 -5.55 -3.94 -3.80
CA ILE A 137 -4.79 -4.46 -2.66
C ILE A 137 -3.59 -3.56 -2.34
N SER A 138 -2.86 -3.09 -3.37
CA SER A 138 -1.72 -2.18 -3.18
C SER A 138 -2.13 -0.85 -2.56
N LEU A 139 -3.29 -0.30 -2.95
CA LEU A 139 -3.83 0.92 -2.37
C LEU A 139 -4.28 0.71 -0.92
N LEU A 140 -4.97 -0.39 -0.63
CA LEU A 140 -5.37 -0.75 0.74
C LEU A 140 -4.14 -0.91 1.66
N ASN A 141 -3.07 -1.53 1.16
CA ASN A 141 -1.81 -1.60 1.89
C ASN A 141 -1.13 -0.23 2.03
N TYR A 142 -1.22 0.62 1.02
CA TYR A 142 -0.65 1.96 1.10
C TYR A 142 -1.31 2.79 2.21
N ILE A 143 -2.64 2.74 2.33
CA ILE A 143 -3.41 3.47 3.36
C ILE A 143 -3.42 2.76 4.74
N ASN A 144 -2.54 1.78 4.94
CA ASN A 144 -2.52 0.88 6.10
C ASN A 144 -2.54 1.52 7.49
N VAL A 145 -1.93 2.69 7.64
CA VAL A 145 -1.79 3.36 8.92
C VAL A 145 -2.30 4.77 8.72
N ASP A 146 -3.56 4.96 9.09
CA ASP A 146 -4.22 6.24 9.01
C ASP A 146 -4.41 6.82 10.41
N SER A 147 -3.30 7.14 11.08
CA SER A 147 -3.33 7.69 12.44
C SER A 147 -4.13 8.99 12.53
N ASN A 148 -4.32 9.68 11.40
CA ASN A 148 -4.98 10.98 11.30
C ASN A 148 -6.27 10.95 10.45
N GLN A 149 -6.78 9.78 10.08
CA GLN A 149 -7.99 9.66 9.24
C GLN A 149 -7.88 10.38 7.87
N LYS A 150 -6.66 10.61 7.39
CA LYS A 150 -6.28 11.26 6.12
C LYS A 150 -6.81 10.52 4.89
N TYR A 151 -7.05 9.21 4.98
CA TYR A 151 -7.43 8.34 3.86
C TYR A 151 -8.87 7.82 3.94
N ASN A 152 -9.72 8.44 4.74
CA ASN A 152 -11.09 7.97 4.94
C ASN A 152 -11.94 8.02 3.67
N GLU A 153 -11.79 9.04 2.83
CA GLU A 153 -12.63 9.19 1.65
C GLU A 153 -12.21 8.21 0.56
N ILE A 154 -10.90 8.10 0.29
CA ILE A 154 -10.42 7.12 -0.68
C ILE A 154 -10.67 5.68 -0.23
N ARG A 155 -10.65 5.40 1.08
CA ARG A 155 -11.00 4.09 1.63
C ARG A 155 -12.45 3.74 1.32
N LYS A 156 -13.40 4.67 1.52
CA LYS A 156 -14.81 4.47 1.17
C LYS A 156 -14.99 4.28 -0.34
N ASP A 157 -14.27 5.05 -1.15
CA ASP A 157 -14.33 4.92 -2.60
C ASP A 157 -13.84 3.52 -3.05
N ILE A 158 -12.75 3.01 -2.46
CA ILE A 158 -12.26 1.64 -2.69
C ILE A 158 -13.27 0.58 -2.20
N GLN A 159 -13.87 0.76 -1.02
CA GLN A 159 -14.92 -0.12 -0.50
C GLN A 159 -16.10 -0.22 -1.47
N ASN A 160 -16.54 0.90 -2.05
CA ASN A 160 -17.61 0.93 -3.03
C ASN A 160 -17.25 0.17 -4.31
N ILE A 161 -16.02 0.33 -4.82
CA ILE A 161 -15.51 -0.43 -5.97
C ILE A 161 -15.56 -1.93 -5.68
N ILE A 162 -15.09 -2.35 -4.50
CA ILE A 162 -15.08 -3.75 -4.08
C ILE A 162 -16.51 -4.28 -4.01
N ILE A 163 -17.43 -3.54 -3.39
CA ILE A 163 -18.86 -3.90 -3.31
C ILE A 163 -19.45 -4.12 -4.71
N GLU A 164 -19.18 -3.22 -5.66
CA GLU A 164 -19.68 -3.34 -7.03
C GLU A 164 -19.09 -4.52 -7.79
N LYS A 165 -17.79 -4.83 -7.58
CA LYS A 165 -17.19 -6.04 -8.13
C LYS A 165 -17.87 -7.30 -7.59
N PHE A 166 -18.17 -7.36 -6.29
CA PHE A 166 -18.85 -8.50 -5.69
C PHE A 166 -20.33 -8.63 -6.07
N ASN A 167 -20.97 -7.58 -6.59
CA ASN A 167 -22.30 -7.71 -7.19
C ASN A 167 -22.29 -8.62 -8.42
N ASN A 168 -21.16 -8.68 -9.15
CA ASN A 168 -20.96 -9.49 -10.35
C ASN A 168 -19.96 -10.64 -10.12
N PHE A 169 -19.83 -11.11 -8.88
CA PHE A 169 -18.82 -12.11 -8.50
C PHE A 169 -18.94 -13.41 -9.30
N GLU A 170 -17.85 -13.82 -9.95
CA GLU A 170 -17.76 -15.09 -10.66
C GLU A 170 -16.79 -16.05 -9.97
N LYS A 171 -17.32 -17.13 -9.37
CA LYS A 171 -16.52 -18.16 -8.69
C LYS A 171 -15.44 -18.84 -9.56
N ASN A 172 -15.58 -18.78 -10.89
CA ASN A 172 -14.63 -19.36 -11.84
C ASN A 172 -13.58 -18.34 -12.29
N ASN A 173 -13.73 -17.06 -11.94
CA ASN A 173 -12.75 -16.02 -12.21
C ASN A 173 -11.72 -16.00 -11.08
N ALA A 174 -10.45 -16.25 -11.44
CA ALA A 174 -9.37 -16.30 -10.46
C ALA A 174 -9.16 -14.93 -9.77
N GLU A 175 -9.30 -13.82 -10.49
CA GLU A 175 -9.11 -12.47 -9.94
C GLU A 175 -10.15 -12.16 -8.85
N ASP A 176 -11.40 -12.55 -9.07
CA ASP A 176 -12.49 -12.37 -8.10
C ASP A 176 -12.24 -13.20 -6.82
N VAL A 177 -11.76 -14.43 -6.98
CA VAL A 177 -11.43 -15.30 -5.84
C VAL A 177 -10.24 -14.75 -5.05
N PHE A 178 -9.21 -14.26 -5.73
CA PHE A 178 -8.07 -13.62 -5.06
C PHE A 178 -8.49 -12.35 -4.33
N LEU A 179 -9.29 -11.49 -4.97
CA LEU A 179 -9.84 -10.30 -4.34
C LEU A 179 -10.67 -10.65 -3.10
N LEU A 180 -11.49 -11.71 -3.17
CA LEU A 180 -12.31 -12.16 -2.04
C LEU A 180 -11.44 -12.52 -0.84
N ILE A 181 -10.47 -13.41 -1.04
CA ILE A 181 -9.62 -13.93 0.04
C ILE A 181 -8.83 -12.80 0.69
N ASP A 182 -8.23 -11.91 -0.11
CA ASP A 182 -7.43 -10.82 0.44
C ASP A 182 -8.28 -9.74 1.11
N VAL A 183 -9.48 -9.43 0.61
CA VAL A 183 -10.41 -8.49 1.26
C VAL A 183 -10.91 -9.06 2.61
N LEU A 184 -11.18 -10.36 2.68
CA LEU A 184 -11.63 -11.01 3.91
C LEU A 184 -10.55 -11.05 4.99
N THR A 185 -9.27 -10.96 4.63
CA THR A 185 -8.15 -10.93 5.57
C THR A 185 -7.55 -9.53 5.76
N CYS A 186 -7.88 -8.57 4.91
CA CYS A 186 -7.36 -7.20 4.97
C CYS A 186 -7.78 -6.48 6.26
N PRO A 187 -6.83 -5.99 7.08
CA PRO A 187 -7.14 -5.17 8.25
C PRO A 187 -7.43 -3.70 7.89
N TYR A 188 -7.00 -3.24 6.71
CA TYR A 188 -7.02 -1.82 6.32
C TYR A 188 -8.27 -1.41 5.54
N ILE A 189 -9.21 -2.33 5.37
CA ILE A 189 -10.46 -2.11 4.64
C ILE A 189 -11.42 -1.19 5.40
N GLY A 190 -11.25 -1.02 6.71
CA GLY A 190 -12.06 -0.15 7.57
C GLY A 190 -11.20 0.65 8.54
N SER A 191 -11.79 1.67 9.16
CA SER A 191 -11.10 2.57 10.11
C SER A 191 -11.12 2.04 11.54
N SER A 192 -11.96 1.05 11.81
CA SER A 192 -12.08 0.35 13.09
C SER A 192 -12.36 -1.14 12.88
N ASP A 193 -12.08 -1.97 13.88
CA ASP A 193 -12.35 -3.42 13.83
C ASP A 193 -13.84 -3.71 13.55
N ALA A 194 -14.74 -2.87 14.07
CA ALA A 194 -16.17 -2.99 13.82
C ALA A 194 -16.54 -2.71 12.35
N GLU A 195 -15.95 -1.68 11.73
CA GLU A 195 -16.13 -1.38 10.30
C GLU A 195 -15.60 -2.52 9.44
N VAL A 196 -14.39 -3.03 9.74
CA VAL A 196 -13.78 -4.15 9.03
C VAL A 196 -14.68 -5.39 9.08
N LYS A 197 -15.19 -5.73 10.27
CA LYS A 197 -16.07 -6.88 10.46
C LYS A 197 -17.40 -6.74 9.72
N ASN A 198 -18.03 -5.56 9.80
CA ASN A 198 -19.27 -5.28 9.07
C ASN A 198 -19.07 -5.36 7.56
N PHE A 199 -17.96 -4.83 7.04
CA PHE A 199 -17.65 -4.89 5.61
C PHE A 199 -17.46 -6.34 5.14
N ARG A 200 -16.71 -7.16 5.88
CA ARG A 200 -16.53 -8.59 5.57
C ARG A 200 -17.87 -9.34 5.54
N ARG A 201 -18.74 -9.07 6.51
CA ARG A 201 -20.10 -9.64 6.53
C ARG A 201 -20.88 -9.25 5.28
N GLN A 202 -20.84 -7.97 4.89
CA GLN A 202 -21.52 -7.46 3.70
C GLN A 202 -21.05 -8.16 2.41
N ILE A 203 -19.74 -8.40 2.26
CA ILE A 203 -19.20 -9.12 1.10
C ILE A 203 -19.66 -10.58 1.08
N LEU A 204 -19.58 -11.28 2.20
CA LEU A 204 -20.03 -12.68 2.31
C LEU A 204 -21.53 -12.84 2.06
N ASP A 205 -22.34 -11.89 2.51
CA ASP A 205 -23.78 -11.86 2.24
C ASP A 205 -24.08 -11.65 0.74
N LYS A 206 -23.32 -10.79 0.05
CA LYS A 206 -23.48 -10.55 -1.40
C LYS A 206 -23.22 -11.79 -2.24
N ILE A 207 -22.21 -12.57 -1.89
CA ILE A 207 -21.90 -13.83 -2.58
C ILE A 207 -22.77 -15.02 -2.10
N LYS A 208 -23.74 -14.77 -1.20
CA LYS A 208 -24.61 -15.79 -0.59
C LYS A 208 -23.83 -16.95 0.05
N PHE A 209 -22.74 -16.61 0.75
CA PHE A 209 -21.89 -17.59 1.41
C PHE A 209 -22.61 -18.30 2.57
N PHE A 210 -23.45 -17.57 3.30
CA PHE A 210 -24.19 -18.09 4.44
C PHE A 210 -25.54 -18.68 4.05
N ASP A 211 -25.93 -19.75 4.74
CA ASP A 211 -27.24 -20.35 4.60
C ASP A 211 -28.36 -19.43 5.12
N ALA A 212 -29.58 -19.64 4.61
CA ALA A 212 -30.75 -18.90 5.08
C ALA A 212 -31.00 -19.20 6.57
N GLY A 213 -30.84 -18.18 7.42
CA GLY A 213 -31.08 -18.27 8.86
C GLY A 213 -29.85 -18.35 9.75
N THR A 214 -28.62 -18.28 9.21
CA THR A 214 -27.41 -18.17 10.02
C THR A 214 -27.46 -16.92 10.90
N SER A 215 -27.28 -17.09 12.22
CA SER A 215 -27.31 -15.98 13.16
C SER A 215 -26.11 -15.05 12.96
N ASN A 216 -26.23 -13.77 13.32
CA ASN A 216 -25.11 -12.84 13.23
C ASN A 216 -23.91 -13.27 14.10
N ALA A 217 -24.16 -13.97 15.21
CA ALA A 217 -23.10 -14.49 16.07
C ALA A 217 -22.29 -15.60 15.39
N ASP A 218 -22.95 -16.49 14.65
CA ASP A 218 -22.26 -17.57 13.92
C ASP A 218 -21.47 -17.01 12.73
N LYS A 219 -22.05 -16.03 12.01
CA LYS A 219 -21.34 -15.31 10.94
C LYS A 219 -20.06 -14.67 11.47
N ASP A 220 -20.12 -14.10 12.66
CA ASP A 220 -19.01 -13.41 13.30
C ASP A 220 -17.86 -14.35 13.66
N ILE A 221 -18.16 -15.53 14.19
CA ILE A 221 -17.15 -16.57 14.49
C ILE A 221 -16.43 -16.99 13.21
N ILE A 222 -17.17 -17.19 12.12
CA ILE A 222 -16.59 -17.56 10.81
C ILE A 222 -15.70 -16.44 10.29
N ILE A 223 -16.14 -15.18 10.35
CA ILE A 223 -15.35 -14.02 9.90
C ILE A 223 -14.06 -13.90 10.71
N GLU A 224 -14.11 -14.09 12.02
CA GLU A 224 -12.92 -14.06 12.89
C GLU A 224 -11.97 -15.21 12.59
N THR A 225 -12.51 -16.40 12.29
CA THR A 225 -11.71 -17.56 11.88
C THR A 225 -10.98 -17.27 10.55
N ILE A 226 -11.67 -16.72 9.56
CA ILE A 226 -11.08 -16.35 8.26
C ILE A 226 -10.00 -15.27 8.46
N ALA A 227 -10.26 -14.29 9.31
CA ALA A 227 -9.32 -13.24 9.67
C ALA A 227 -8.01 -13.77 10.29
N GLY A 228 -8.05 -14.95 10.92
CA GLY A 228 -6.87 -15.58 11.49
C GLY A 228 -5.79 -15.93 10.45
N TYR A 229 -6.19 -16.21 9.20
CA TYR A 229 -5.31 -16.70 8.13
C TYR A 229 -4.53 -15.58 7.38
N THR A 230 -4.36 -14.40 8.00
CA THR A 230 -3.71 -13.20 7.39
C THR A 230 -2.32 -13.38 6.75
N SER A 231 -1.62 -14.48 7.02
CA SER A 231 -0.27 -14.79 6.48
C SER A 231 -0.26 -15.84 5.36
N ASP A 232 -1.38 -16.52 5.13
CA ASP A 232 -1.40 -17.78 4.34
C ASP A 232 -1.94 -17.58 2.92
N TRP A 233 -2.20 -16.32 2.54
CA TRP A 233 -2.87 -15.95 1.29
C TRP A 233 -1.96 -15.18 0.34
N PHE A 234 -2.52 -14.80 -0.82
CA PHE A 234 -1.76 -14.19 -1.90
C PHE A 234 -1.09 -12.87 -1.48
N TYR A 235 -1.78 -12.07 -0.67
CA TYR A 235 -1.18 -10.91 -0.01
C TYR A 235 -1.02 -11.16 1.50
N SER A 236 0.22 -11.12 2.00
CA SER A 236 0.49 -11.22 3.43
C SER A 236 0.32 -9.86 4.11
N TRP A 237 -0.78 -9.67 4.83
CA TRP A 237 -1.05 -8.40 5.53
C TRP A 237 -0.15 -8.19 6.77
N LYS A 238 0.44 -9.27 7.30
CA LYS A 238 1.38 -9.22 8.43
C LYS A 238 2.82 -9.38 7.93
N GLU A 239 3.72 -8.56 8.47
CA GLU A 239 5.18 -8.64 8.25
C GLU A 239 5.64 -8.55 6.79
N ASN A 240 5.05 -7.65 5.98
CA ASN A 240 5.57 -7.33 4.65
C ASN A 240 6.89 -6.55 4.73
N ASP A 241 7.99 -7.27 4.91
CA ASP A 241 9.34 -6.73 4.70
C ASP A 241 9.56 -6.53 3.20
N LEU A 242 9.36 -5.28 2.77
CA LEU A 242 9.59 -4.82 1.39
C LEU A 242 10.97 -5.24 0.87
N GLY A 243 12.00 -5.26 1.73
CA GLY A 243 13.34 -5.70 1.38
C GLY A 243 13.41 -7.19 1.03
N LYS A 244 12.72 -8.03 1.81
CA LYS A 244 12.63 -9.48 1.57
C LYS A 244 11.86 -9.77 0.28
N GLU A 245 10.76 -9.08 0.03
CA GLU A 245 9.97 -9.24 -1.20
C GLU A 245 10.74 -8.82 -2.46
N LEU A 246 11.39 -7.65 -2.42
CA LEU A 246 12.20 -7.16 -3.54
C LEU A 246 13.35 -8.15 -3.84
N ASN A 247 14.04 -8.65 -2.81
CA ASN A 247 15.13 -9.62 -2.99
C ASN A 247 14.63 -10.97 -3.54
N THR A 248 13.44 -11.40 -3.14
CA THR A 248 12.81 -12.62 -3.67
C THR A 248 12.44 -12.46 -5.14
N LYS A 249 11.88 -11.31 -5.54
CA LYS A 249 11.56 -11.01 -6.96
C LYS A 249 12.81 -10.96 -7.83
N ARG A 250 13.94 -10.48 -7.31
CA ARG A 250 15.25 -10.53 -8.01
C ARG A 250 15.76 -11.96 -8.22
N GLY A 251 15.50 -12.86 -7.28
CA GLY A 251 15.85 -14.28 -7.42
C GLY A 251 15.08 -15.00 -8.53
N HIS A 252 13.88 -14.52 -8.86
CA HIS A 252 13.03 -15.07 -9.92
C HIS A 252 13.24 -14.38 -11.28
N SER A 253 13.90 -13.22 -11.33
CA SER A 253 14.31 -12.56 -12.59
C SER A 253 15.58 -13.19 -13.16
N VAL A 254 15.61 -14.52 -13.25
CA VAL A 254 16.57 -15.25 -14.08
C VAL A 254 15.83 -15.51 -15.38
N TYR A 255 16.02 -14.61 -16.36
CA TYR A 255 15.99 -14.75 -17.82
C TYR A 255 15.80 -13.36 -18.45
#